data_AF-A0A2V8IB17-F1
#
_entry.id   AF-A0A2V8IB17-F1
#
_cell.length_a   1.000
_cell.length_b   1.000
_cell.length_c   1.000
_cell.angle_alpha   90.00
_cell.angle_beta   90.00
_cell.angle_gamma   90.00
#
_symmetry.space_group_name_H-M   'P 1'
#
loop_
_entity.id
_entity.type
_entity.pdbx_description
1 polymer ?
#
loop_
_entity_poly.entity_id
_entity_poly.type
_entity_poly.pdbx_seq_one_letter_code
_entity_poly.pdbx_strand_id
1 'polypeptide(L)'
;MGKKHWYKLIARPGFANIVAGRLRELDLEVFVPEQNFVGPQQPHTRQRQSALDVYCRFLLDERRRPVMSIPGVLDIAGIPEPTSFDEKLSVLQTKVRLGR
;
A
#
# COMPACT_ATOMS: atom_id res chain seq x y z
N MET A 1 -16.78 -19.25 1.38
CA MET A 1 -16.50 -17.87 1.86
C MET A 1 -15.00 -17.65 1.80
N GLY A 2 -14.52 -16.75 0.93
CA GLY A 2 -13.08 -16.45 0.82
C GLY A 2 -12.57 -15.68 2.05
N LYS A 3 -11.25 -15.69 2.26
CA LYS A 3 -10.58 -14.90 3.31
C LYS A 3 -10.02 -13.61 2.73
N LYS A 4 -10.22 -12.48 3.42
CA LYS A 4 -9.65 -11.18 3.04
C LYS A 4 -8.15 -11.20 3.33
N HIS A 5 -7.33 -10.90 2.33
CA HIS A 5 -5.88 -10.79 2.47
C HIS A 5 -5.41 -9.38 2.12
N TRP A 6 -4.30 -8.95 2.71
CA TRP A 6 -3.58 -7.79 2.24
C TRP A 6 -2.89 -8.13 0.93
N TYR A 7 -3.01 -7.24 -0.04
CA TYR A 7 -2.35 -7.33 -1.33
C TYR A 7 -1.52 -6.08 -1.57
N LYS A 8 -0.32 -6.27 -2.11
CA LYS A 8 0.50 -5.19 -2.64
C LYS A 8 0.03 -4.86 -4.05
N LEU A 9 -0.30 -3.59 -4.28
CA LEU A 9 -0.68 -3.04 -5.57
C LEU A 9 0.49 -2.24 -6.13
N ILE A 10 0.79 -2.49 -7.41
CA ILE A 10 1.74 -1.70 -8.18
C ILE A 10 0.99 -0.51 -8.73
N ALA A 11 1.20 0.66 -8.14
CA ALA A 11 0.65 1.92 -8.63
C ALA A 11 1.61 2.61 -9.60
N ARG A 12 1.05 3.33 -10.58
CA ARG A 12 1.81 4.24 -11.44
C ARG A 12 2.53 5.28 -10.55
N PRO A 13 3.81 5.61 -10.81
CA PRO A 13 4.52 6.65 -10.06
C PRO A 13 3.71 7.96 -9.98
N GLY A 14 3.57 8.50 -8.77
CA GLY A 14 2.75 9.71 -8.50
C GLY A 14 1.25 9.47 -8.31
N PHE A 15 0.73 8.28 -8.59
CA PHE A 15 -0.72 7.99 -8.51
C PHE A 15 -1.15 7.30 -7.21
N ALA A 16 -0.22 6.92 -6.32
CA ALA A 16 -0.57 6.12 -5.13
C ALA A 16 -1.63 6.76 -4.23
N ASN A 17 -1.60 8.08 -4.03
CA ASN A 17 -2.63 8.78 -3.25
C ASN A 17 -4.00 8.75 -3.94
N ILE A 18 -4.03 8.89 -5.27
CA ILE A 18 -5.25 8.81 -6.08
C ILE A 18 -5.82 7.39 -6.01
N VAL A 19 -4.97 6.38 -6.24
CA VAL A 19 -5.32 4.96 -6.15
C VAL A 19 -5.86 4.64 -4.76
N ALA A 20 -5.20 5.11 -3.70
CA ALA A 20 -5.64 4.91 -2.33
C ALA A 20 -7.00 5.58 -2.04
N GLY A 21 -7.23 6.79 -2.56
CA GLY A 21 -8.53 7.46 -2.50
C GLY A 21 -9.64 6.61 -3.12
N ARG A 22 -9.43 6.14 -4.37
CA ARG A 22 -10.40 5.29 -5.08
C ARG A 22 -10.65 3.95 -4.39
N LEU A 23 -9.61 3.34 -3.82
CA LEU A 23 -9.77 2.10 -3.05
C LEU A 23 -10.60 2.33 -1.78
N ARG A 24 -10.45 3.48 -1.12
CA ARG A 24 -11.28 3.86 0.04
C ARG A 24 -12.73 4.15 -0.37
N GLU A 25 -12.97 4.73 -1.54
CA GLU A 25 -14.33 4.90 -2.10
C GLU A 25 -15.03 3.54 -2.35
N LEU A 26 -14.26 2.47 -2.56
CA LEU A 26 -14.78 1.10 -2.66
C LEU A 26 -14.99 0.40 -1.31
N ASP A 27 -14.86 1.14 -0.21
CA ASP A 27 -14.94 0.63 1.17
C ASP A 27 -13.93 -0.49 1.46
N LEU A 28 -12.70 -0.31 0.97
CA LEU A 28 -11.58 -1.22 1.21
C LEU A 28 -10.61 -0.63 2.24
N GLU A 29 -10.02 -1.50 3.05
CA GLU A 29 -8.93 -1.11 3.95
C GLU A 29 -7.66 -0.87 3.13
N VAL A 30 -7.11 0.33 3.22
CA VAL A 30 -5.97 0.77 2.41
C VAL A 30 -4.87 1.33 3.29
N PHE A 31 -3.66 0.89 3.04
CA PHE A 31 -2.45 1.38 3.66
C PHE A 31 -1.47 1.88 2.59
N VAL A 32 -1.02 3.12 2.74
CA VAL A 32 0.03 3.71 1.92
C VAL A 32 1.17 4.06 2.88
N PRO A 33 2.33 3.41 2.79
CA PRO A 33 3.48 3.79 3.60
C PRO A 33 3.90 5.20 3.22
N GLU A 34 4.03 6.07 4.22
CA GLU A 34 4.59 7.40 3.98
C GLU A 34 6.01 7.25 3.46
N GLN A 35 6.29 7.87 2.31
CA GLN A 35 7.65 8.17 1.94
C GLN A 35 8.14 9.20 2.93
N ASN A 36 8.95 8.77 3.90
CA ASN A 36 9.90 9.68 4.51
C ASN A 36 10.71 10.25 3.35
N PHE A 37 10.47 11.51 3.00
CA PHE A 37 11.35 12.26 2.13
C PHE A 37 12.70 12.32 2.83
N VAL A 38 13.53 11.32 2.60
CA VAL A 38 14.93 11.36 3.02
C VAL A 38 15.54 12.43 2.11
N GLY A 39 15.85 13.60 2.70
CA GLY A 39 16.68 14.61 2.05
C GLY A 39 17.98 13.97 1.51
N PRO A 40 18.75 14.66 0.66
CA PRO A 40 19.78 14.07 -0.20
C PRO A 40 21.03 13.47 0.50
N GLN A 41 20.95 13.03 1.75
CA GLN A 41 22.07 12.45 2.51
C GLN A 41 21.68 11.12 3.16
N GLN A 42 21.75 10.03 2.40
CA GLN A 42 22.25 8.76 2.93
C GLN A 42 22.55 7.77 1.78
N PRO A 43 23.82 7.38 1.58
CA PRO A 43 24.20 6.46 0.53
C PRO A 43 24.34 5.05 1.08
N HIS A 44 23.30 4.44 1.67
CA HIS A 44 23.34 2.99 1.93
C HIS A 44 21.98 2.34 1.74
N THR A 45 22.01 1.24 0.99
CA THR A 45 20.90 0.41 0.49
C THR A 45 20.05 1.06 -0.61
N ARG A 46 20.21 0.53 -1.83
CA ARG A 46 19.33 0.72 -2.99
C ARG A 46 17.89 0.29 -2.63
N GLN A 47 17.13 1.13 -1.94
CA GLN A 47 15.69 0.99 -1.91
C GLN A 47 15.13 1.92 -2.99
N ARG A 48 14.79 1.32 -4.13
CA ARG A 48 14.20 1.97 -5.31
C ARG A 48 13.24 3.09 -4.88
N GLN A 49 13.61 4.33 -5.18
CA GLN A 49 12.77 5.51 -5.09
C GLN A 49 11.66 5.51 -6.17
N SER A 50 11.01 4.39 -6.46
CA SER A 50 10.19 4.26 -7.66
C SER A 50 9.04 3.28 -7.45
N ALA A 51 7.82 3.83 -7.50
CA ALA A 51 6.52 3.24 -7.11
C ALA A 51 6.26 3.29 -5.59
N LEU A 52 5.35 4.18 -5.20
CA LEU A 52 4.71 4.13 -3.89
C LEU A 52 3.86 2.84 -3.87
N ASP A 53 4.31 1.85 -3.11
CA ASP A 53 3.55 0.62 -2.91
C ASP A 53 2.23 0.95 -2.22
N VAL A 54 1.09 0.62 -2.84
CA VAL A 54 -0.23 0.75 -2.20
C VAL A 54 -0.63 -0.63 -1.69
N TYR A 55 -0.99 -0.74 -0.43
CA TYR A 55 -1.46 -2.00 0.14
C TYR A 55 -2.95 -1.93 0.37
N CYS A 56 -3.68 -2.97 0.00
CA CYS A 56 -5.13 -3.00 0.12
C CYS A 56 -5.60 -4.36 0.59
N ARG A 57 -6.54 -4.40 1.53
CA ARG A 57 -7.15 -5.65 2.02
C ARG A 57 -8.46 -5.94 1.33
N PHE A 58 -8.56 -7.06 0.64
CA PHE A 58 -9.80 -7.45 -0.05
C PHE A 58 -9.90 -8.96 -0.31
N LEU A 59 -11.07 -9.40 -0.77
CA LEU A 59 -11.30 -10.74 -1.31
C LEU A 59 -10.91 -10.74 -2.79
N LEU A 60 -9.87 -11.48 -3.16
CA LEU A 60 -9.33 -11.44 -4.53
C LEU A 60 -10.40 -11.79 -5.58
N ASP A 61 -11.16 -12.86 -5.36
CA ASP A 61 -12.15 -13.34 -6.34
C ASP A 61 -13.26 -12.30 -6.61
N GLU A 62 -13.64 -11.53 -5.59
CA GLU A 62 -14.72 -10.54 -5.70
C GLU A 62 -14.22 -9.16 -6.16
N ARG A 63 -13.04 -8.76 -5.66
CA ARG A 63 -12.57 -7.37 -5.78
C ARG A 63 -11.41 -7.19 -6.75
N ARG A 64 -10.88 -8.26 -7.37
CA ARG A 64 -9.82 -8.14 -8.40
C ARG A 64 -10.20 -7.20 -9.54
N ARG A 65 -11.40 -7.37 -10.13
CA ARG A 65 -11.86 -6.52 -11.24
C ARG A 65 -11.99 -5.05 -10.86
N PRO A 66 -12.73 -4.67 -9.80
CA PRO A 66 -12.85 -3.27 -9.43
C PRO A 66 -11.50 -2.65 -9.04
N VAL A 67 -10.63 -3.37 -8.33
CA VAL A 67 -9.28 -2.89 -7.99
C VAL A 67 -8.44 -2.64 -9.26
N MET A 68 -8.43 -3.57 -10.21
CA MET A 68 -7.68 -3.43 -11.47
C MET A 68 -8.27 -2.36 -12.41
N SER A 69 -9.54 -2.00 -12.24
CA SER A 69 -10.17 -0.92 -13.03
C SER A 69 -9.79 0.49 -12.54
N ILE A 70 -9.16 0.63 -11.37
CA ILE A 70 -8.79 1.93 -10.82
C ILE A 70 -7.67 2.54 -11.68
N PRO A 71 -7.86 3.77 -12.19
CA PRO A 71 -6.83 4.47 -12.93
C PRO A 71 -5.55 4.61 -12.10
N GLY A 72 -4.44 4.14 -12.68
CA GLY A 72 -3.13 4.17 -12.01
C GLY A 72 -2.77 2.88 -11.26
N VAL A 73 -3.66 1.90 -11.16
CA VAL A 73 -3.26 0.53 -10.78
C VAL A 73 -2.69 -0.16 -12.02
N LEU A 74 -1.45 -0.66 -11.91
CA LEU A 74 -0.78 -1.39 -12.98
C LEU A 74 -0.90 -2.90 -12.79
N ASP A 75 -0.77 -3.37 -11.54
CA ASP A 75 -0.86 -4.80 -11.22
C ASP A 75 -1.12 -5.07 -9.73
N ILE A 76 -1.51 -6.31 -9.41
CA ILE A 76 -1.57 -6.85 -8.05
C ILE A 76 -0.36 -7.78 -7.87
N ALA A 77 0.66 -7.32 -7.15
CA ALA A 77 1.91 -8.06 -6.95
C ALA A 77 1.79 -9.29 -6.04
N GLY A 78 0.64 -9.46 -5.37
CA GLY A 78 0.36 -10.59 -4.49
C GLY A 78 0.31 -10.22 -3.01
N ILE A 79 0.34 -11.23 -2.15
CA ILE A 79 0.28 -11.07 -0.70
C ILE A 79 1.68 -10.64 -0.21
N PRO A 80 1.80 -9.55 0.57
CA PRO A 80 3.09 -9.14 1.12
C PRO A 80 3.60 -10.20 2.10
N GLU A 81 4.92 -10.39 2.16
CA GLU A 81 5.51 -11.36 3.09
C GLU A 81 5.11 -11.05 4.56
N PRO A 82 4.63 -12.06 5.31
CA PRO A 82 3.94 -11.86 6.59
C PRO A 82 4.85 -11.29 7.69
N THR A 83 6.16 -11.51 7.61
CA THR A 83 7.10 -11.22 8.69
C THR A 83 7.34 -9.73 8.94
N SER A 84 6.82 -8.83 8.10
CA SER A 84 7.08 -7.39 8.26
C SER A 84 5.84 -6.51 8.12
N PHE A 85 4.74 -7.01 7.53
CA PHE A 85 3.62 -6.13 7.19
C PHE A 85 2.74 -5.79 8.40
N ASP A 86 2.30 -6.78 9.18
CA ASP A 86 1.53 -6.55 10.42
C ASP A 86 2.36 -5.82 11.48
N GLU A 87 3.66 -6.15 11.59
CA GLU A 87 4.58 -5.48 12.51
C GLU A 87 4.84 -4.02 12.09
N LYS A 88 5.05 -3.74 10.78
CA LYS A 88 5.19 -2.37 10.27
C LYS A 88 3.91 -1.56 10.42
N LEU A 89 2.74 -2.15 10.17
CA LEU A 89 1.45 -1.49 10.39
C LEU A 89 1.31 -1.08 11.86
N SER A 90 1.64 -1.99 12.77
CA SER A 90 1.58 -1.75 14.22
C SER A 90 2.54 -0.63 14.66
N VAL A 91 3.79 -0.63 14.13
CA VAL A 91 4.78 0.41 14.42
C VAL A 91 4.37 1.77 13.86
N LEU A 92 3.82 1.82 12.65
CA LEU A 92 3.40 3.08 12.01
C LEU A 92 2.13 3.66 12.63
N GLN A 93 1.16 2.83 13.02
CA GLN A 93 -0.01 3.29 13.78
C GLN A 93 0.38 3.82 15.16
N THR A 94 1.39 3.25 15.81
CA THR A 94 1.87 3.71 17.12
C THR A 94 2.53 5.09 17.03
N LYS A 95 3.24 5.39 15.94
CA LYS A 95 3.86 6.72 15.73
C LYS A 95 2.84 7.84 15.51
N VAL A 96 1.70 7.55 14.89
CA VAL A 96 0.63 8.56 14.70
C VAL A 96 -0.05 8.91 16.04
N ARG A 97 0.03 8.04 17.06
CA ARG A 97 -0.64 8.23 18.34
C ARG A 97 0.19 8.90 19.43
N LEU A 98 1.51 9.00 19.26
CA LEU A 98 2.43 9.54 20.29
C LEU A 98 2.87 11.01 20.05
N GLY A 99 2.21 11.72 19.14
CA GLY A 99 2.52 13.10 18.78
C GLY A 99 1.37 14.09 19.05
N ARG A 100 0.79 14.06 20.25
CA ARG A 100 -0.06 15.14 20.77
C ARG A 100 0.36 15.51 22.18
#